data_AF-A0A7Z9MHV0-F1
#
_entry.id   AF-A0A7Z9MHV0-F1
#
_cell.length_a   1.000
_cell.length_b   1.000
_cell.length_c   1.000
_cell.angle_alpha   90.00
_cell.angle_beta   90.00
_cell.angle_gamma   90.00
#
_symmetry.space_group_name_H-M   'P 1'
#
loop_
_entity.id
_entity.type
_entity.pdbx_description
1 polymer ?
#
loop_
_entity_poly.entity_id
_entity_poly.type
_entity_poly.pdbx_seq_one_letter_code
_entity_poly.pdbx_strand_id
1 'polypeptide(L)'
;MSSIAGILRRDGRPIPKKWETMLEEALAIRSNKGARRFEDNIEIGVGALHILILTTAEISKTEGIRVVDGEVDGECAMATWNQETLELAVLRRGIGQKPLYMLDLGEAGDGVVFCSIPTPLTKIASELGLSNTQLCSGVQQYLQLGFVTGGHSLLSPVKTVPIIHESKTQHCKLVPSTIETSKSPADDLLSLLAQLGQPFADTTLLSKVWMYRAARVNGEQWCDGIPDNAQRLAKTLKLSRWKQMLSQFPKQAQAKDWSKFGIASVDSVFDFAMIERLTGQRYETHFCPMFDGSIEQQLASYDKTVRVPDAIARGMDAAAAIARIEMSIDVSQASHELNSYPLSLWFESSQSTLGQLAGDTLLSANAFSDLPIDSELVKSMFDSHQDGSADHAEQLFALLTLALWRKQALA
;
A
#
# COMPACT_ATOMS: atom_id res chain seq x y z
N MET A 1 -8.74 -1.73 13.11
CA MET A 1 -9.58 -1.62 11.90
C MET A 1 -10.30 -2.94 11.68
N SER A 2 -11.45 -2.95 11.01
CA SER A 2 -11.98 -4.22 10.47
C SER A 2 -11.11 -4.70 9.30
N SER A 3 -11.21 -5.98 8.96
CA SER A 3 -10.59 -6.59 7.79
C SER A 3 -11.32 -7.88 7.44
N ILE A 4 -11.23 -8.31 6.17
CA ILE A 4 -11.86 -9.53 5.67
C ILE A 4 -10.85 -10.39 4.91
N ALA A 5 -11.06 -11.70 4.97
CA ALA A 5 -10.34 -12.68 4.16
C ALA A 5 -11.26 -13.87 3.85
N GLY A 6 -10.91 -14.65 2.85
CA GLY A 6 -11.63 -15.88 2.57
C GLY A 6 -11.01 -16.72 1.48
N ILE A 7 -11.46 -17.97 1.42
CA ILE A 7 -11.02 -19.00 0.49
C ILE A 7 -12.28 -19.69 -0.03
N LEU A 8 -12.38 -19.81 -1.34
CA LEU A 8 -13.34 -20.64 -2.03
C LEU A 8 -12.57 -21.66 -2.86
N ARG A 9 -12.76 -22.96 -2.59
CA ARG A 9 -12.17 -24.06 -3.38
C ARG A 9 -13.26 -24.91 -3.99
N ARG A 10 -13.10 -25.26 -5.26
CA ARG A 10 -14.05 -26.04 -6.07
C ARG A 10 -13.55 -27.46 -6.39
N ASP A 11 -12.28 -27.74 -6.15
CA ASP A 11 -11.64 -29.02 -6.49
C ASP A 11 -11.92 -30.18 -5.52
N GLY A 12 -12.83 -30.02 -4.56
CA GLY A 12 -13.14 -31.05 -3.57
C GLY A 12 -12.04 -31.35 -2.55
N ARG A 13 -10.89 -30.66 -2.63
CA ARG A 13 -9.83 -30.79 -1.63
C ARG A 13 -10.11 -29.86 -0.44
N PRO A 14 -9.85 -30.30 0.79
CA PRO A 14 -10.02 -29.43 1.96
C PRO A 14 -9.10 -28.21 1.87
N ILE A 15 -9.50 -27.10 2.48
CA ILE A 15 -8.66 -25.92 2.60
C ILE A 15 -7.42 -26.28 3.45
N PRO A 16 -6.18 -26.02 2.98
CA PRO A 16 -4.99 -26.31 3.76
C PRO A 16 -4.99 -25.48 5.04
N LYS A 17 -4.82 -26.13 6.20
CA LYS A 17 -4.84 -25.45 7.50
C LYS A 17 -3.80 -24.33 7.60
N LYS A 18 -2.66 -24.49 6.92
CA LYS A 18 -1.62 -23.46 6.82
C LYS A 18 -2.14 -22.16 6.21
N TRP A 19 -2.95 -22.24 5.15
CA TRP A 19 -3.51 -21.07 4.47
C TRP A 19 -4.50 -20.34 5.36
N GLU A 20 -5.34 -21.09 6.07
CA GLU A 20 -6.23 -20.53 7.09
C GLU A 20 -5.45 -19.76 8.16
N THR A 21 -4.42 -20.37 8.74
CA THR A 21 -3.59 -19.71 9.76
C THR A 21 -2.94 -18.43 9.23
N MET A 22 -2.41 -18.42 8.01
CA MET A 22 -1.85 -17.22 7.39
C MET A 22 -2.88 -16.09 7.26
N LEU A 23 -4.13 -16.41 6.89
CA LEU A 23 -5.19 -15.41 6.78
C LEU A 23 -5.63 -14.90 8.16
N GLU A 24 -5.75 -15.76 9.16
CA GLU A 24 -6.07 -15.36 10.53
C GLU A 24 -5.00 -14.43 11.12
N GLU A 25 -3.72 -14.77 10.96
CA GLU A 25 -2.59 -13.93 11.37
C GLU A 25 -2.61 -12.56 10.69
N ALA A 26 -2.90 -12.52 9.38
CA ALA A 26 -3.01 -11.26 8.65
C ALA A 26 -4.15 -10.36 9.17
N LEU A 27 -5.32 -10.93 9.50
CA LEU A 27 -6.42 -10.16 10.09
C LEU A 27 -6.06 -9.65 11.49
N ALA A 28 -5.31 -10.44 12.27
CA ALA A 28 -4.85 -10.06 13.61
C ALA A 28 -3.89 -8.85 13.59
N ILE A 29 -3.10 -8.68 12.52
CA ILE A 29 -2.24 -7.49 12.35
C ILE A 29 -3.08 -6.19 12.32
N ARG A 30 -4.27 -6.22 11.70
CA ARG A 30 -5.14 -5.03 11.56
C ARG A 30 -6.12 -4.82 12.71
N SER A 31 -6.36 -5.87 13.50
CA SER A 31 -7.37 -5.87 14.53
C SER A 31 -6.96 -6.70 15.74
N ASN A 32 -7.11 -6.12 16.93
CA ASN A 32 -6.95 -6.86 18.18
C ASN A 32 -8.16 -7.77 18.49
N LYS A 33 -9.19 -7.77 17.64
CA LYS A 33 -10.33 -8.67 17.77
C LYS A 33 -9.99 -9.98 17.07
N GLY A 34 -10.26 -11.10 17.75
CA GLY A 34 -10.18 -12.42 17.13
C GLY A 34 -11.06 -12.47 15.87
N ALA A 35 -10.59 -13.19 14.85
CA ALA A 35 -11.35 -13.39 13.62
C ALA A 35 -12.62 -14.21 13.92
N ARG A 36 -13.77 -13.70 13.48
CA ARG A 36 -15.01 -14.47 13.35
C ARG A 36 -14.91 -15.31 12.07
N ARG A 37 -15.48 -16.50 12.13
CA ARG A 37 -15.40 -17.51 11.07
C ARG A 37 -16.79 -17.88 10.57
N PHE A 38 -16.94 -17.95 9.25
CA PHE A 38 -17.97 -18.72 8.57
C PHE A 38 -17.29 -19.79 7.72
N GLU A 39 -17.75 -21.03 7.83
CA GLU A 39 -17.25 -22.15 7.04
C GLU A 39 -18.44 -22.98 6.59
N ASP A 40 -18.41 -23.40 5.33
CA ASP A 40 -19.41 -24.28 4.74
C ASP A 40 -18.75 -25.24 3.75
N ASN A 41 -19.38 -26.40 3.59
CA ASN A 41 -18.91 -27.47 2.72
C ASN A 41 -20.12 -28.08 1.98
N ILE A 42 -20.20 -27.83 0.68
CA ILE A 42 -21.36 -28.18 -0.14
C ILE A 42 -20.97 -29.24 -1.14
N GLU A 43 -21.60 -30.42 -1.09
CA GLU A 43 -21.40 -31.46 -2.10
C GLU A 43 -21.87 -30.96 -3.48
N ILE A 44 -20.99 -31.08 -4.47
CA ILE A 44 -21.28 -30.76 -5.88
C ILE A 44 -21.07 -32.02 -6.73
N GLY A 45 -21.57 -32.02 -7.98
CA GLY A 45 -21.54 -33.22 -8.83
C GLY A 45 -20.15 -33.85 -9.03
N VAL A 46 -19.07 -33.07 -8.86
CA VAL A 46 -17.69 -33.53 -8.88
C VAL A 46 -16.95 -32.99 -7.65
N GLY A 47 -17.15 -33.63 -6.50
CA GLY A 47 -16.44 -33.29 -5.26
C GLY A 47 -17.24 -32.38 -4.33
N ALA A 48 -16.55 -31.42 -3.71
CA ALA A 48 -17.16 -30.53 -2.74
C ALA A 48 -16.65 -29.10 -2.89
N LEU A 49 -17.56 -28.15 -2.73
CA LEU A 49 -17.27 -26.73 -2.66
C LEU A 49 -16.98 -26.36 -1.22
N HIS A 50 -15.74 -25.99 -0.92
CA HIS A 50 -15.34 -25.51 0.40
C HIS A 50 -15.27 -23.99 0.40
N ILE A 51 -15.98 -23.36 1.33
CA ILE A 51 -15.88 -21.92 1.56
C ILE A 51 -15.51 -21.62 3.00
N LEU A 52 -14.54 -20.72 3.17
CA LEU A 52 -14.14 -20.14 4.43
C LEU A 52 -14.14 -18.62 4.28
N ILE A 53 -14.85 -17.94 5.17
CA ILE A 53 -14.83 -16.48 5.28
C ILE A 53 -14.42 -16.10 6.70
N LEU A 54 -13.40 -15.25 6.79
CA LEU A 54 -12.86 -14.72 8.03
C LEU A 54 -13.09 -13.21 8.06
N THR A 55 -13.52 -12.70 9.20
CA THR A 55 -13.73 -11.26 9.40
C THR A 55 -13.50 -10.85 10.83
N THR A 56 -13.00 -9.64 11.05
CA THR A 56 -12.95 -9.05 12.39
C THR A 56 -14.18 -8.19 12.70
N ALA A 57 -15.11 -8.09 11.75
CA ALA A 57 -16.38 -7.38 11.84
C ALA A 57 -17.56 -8.35 12.08
N GLU A 58 -18.79 -7.84 12.03
CA GLU A 58 -19.98 -8.67 12.18
C GLU A 58 -20.32 -9.42 10.89
N ILE A 59 -20.88 -10.62 11.04
CA ILE A 59 -21.37 -11.43 9.92
C ILE A 59 -22.88 -11.26 9.88
N SER A 60 -23.41 -10.70 8.79
CA SER A 60 -24.86 -10.64 8.56
C SER A 60 -25.34 -11.90 7.84
N LYS A 61 -26.52 -12.40 8.20
CA LYS A 61 -27.16 -13.60 7.63
C LYS A 61 -28.51 -13.32 6.93
N THR A 62 -28.89 -12.06 6.75
CA THR A 62 -30.25 -11.71 6.26
C THR A 62 -30.47 -12.01 4.77
N GLU A 63 -29.41 -12.05 3.96
CA GLU A 63 -29.44 -12.27 2.50
C GLU A 63 -28.25 -13.12 2.06
N GLY A 64 -28.08 -14.29 2.69
CA GLY A 64 -26.83 -15.06 2.62
C GLY A 64 -25.78 -14.56 3.61
N ILE A 65 -24.55 -15.03 3.46
CA ILE A 65 -23.46 -14.66 4.36
C ILE A 65 -22.77 -13.43 3.81
N ARG A 66 -22.94 -12.30 4.49
CA ARG A 66 -22.31 -11.02 4.12
C ARG A 66 -21.33 -10.59 5.20
N VAL A 67 -20.10 -10.29 4.79
CA VAL A 67 -19.07 -9.69 5.64
C VAL A 67 -18.62 -8.36 5.06
N VAL A 68 -18.52 -7.34 5.92
CA VAL A 68 -18.18 -5.98 5.52
C VAL A 68 -17.04 -5.47 6.39
N ASP A 69 -15.97 -5.01 5.77
CA ASP A 69 -14.95 -4.17 6.40
C ASP A 69 -15.19 -2.71 5.99
N GLY A 70 -15.71 -1.90 6.93
CA GLY A 70 -16.06 -0.50 6.70
C GLY A 70 -17.57 -0.26 6.74
N GLU A 71 -18.02 0.77 6.01
CA GLU A 71 -19.43 1.19 5.95
C GLU A 71 -20.02 0.88 4.57
N VAL A 72 -21.13 0.15 4.52
CA VAL A 72 -21.77 -0.30 3.27
C VAL A 72 -22.12 0.89 2.34
N ASP A 73 -22.59 1.99 2.93
CA ASP A 73 -22.98 3.20 2.19
C ASP A 73 -21.82 4.12 1.83
N GLY A 74 -20.59 3.71 2.11
CA GLY A 74 -19.43 4.40 1.59
C GLY A 74 -18.19 3.51 1.54
N GLU A 75 -17.15 3.83 2.29
CA GLU A 75 -15.87 3.14 2.20
C GLU A 75 -15.97 1.73 2.80
N CYS A 76 -15.91 0.73 1.94
CA CYS A 76 -15.91 -0.66 2.37
C CYS A 76 -15.21 -1.62 1.40
N ALA A 77 -14.73 -2.70 1.99
CA ALA A 77 -14.45 -3.97 1.33
C ALA A 77 -15.51 -4.97 1.77
N MET A 78 -16.11 -5.71 0.84
CA MET A 78 -17.22 -6.63 1.14
C MET A 78 -17.07 -7.95 0.41
N ALA A 79 -17.45 -9.04 1.09
CA ALA A 79 -17.67 -10.34 0.48
C ALA A 79 -19.09 -10.86 0.83
N THR A 80 -19.82 -11.34 -0.18
CA THR A 80 -21.15 -11.94 -0.04
C THR A 80 -21.12 -13.33 -0.62
N TRP A 81 -21.47 -14.33 0.19
CA TRP A 81 -21.68 -15.71 -0.24
C TRP A 81 -23.17 -16.02 -0.32
N ASN A 82 -23.62 -16.39 -1.51
CA ASN A 82 -24.98 -16.87 -1.76
C ASN A 82 -24.96 -18.40 -1.89
N GLN A 83 -25.52 -19.08 -0.88
CA GLN A 83 -25.57 -20.54 -0.84
C GLN A 83 -26.53 -21.13 -1.88
N GLU A 84 -27.58 -20.40 -2.28
CA GLU A 84 -28.55 -20.88 -3.27
C GLU A 84 -27.96 -20.86 -4.69
N THR A 85 -27.22 -19.80 -5.04
CA THR A 85 -26.59 -19.66 -6.36
C THR A 85 -25.17 -20.20 -6.43
N LEU A 86 -24.57 -20.53 -5.28
CA LEU A 86 -23.17 -20.91 -5.13
C LEU A 86 -22.19 -19.83 -5.64
N GLU A 87 -22.57 -18.56 -5.48
CA GLU A 87 -21.78 -17.42 -5.95
C GLU A 87 -21.12 -16.67 -4.79
N LEU A 88 -19.83 -16.39 -4.96
CA LEU A 88 -19.06 -15.48 -4.11
C LEU A 88 -18.88 -14.14 -4.84
N ALA A 89 -19.51 -13.09 -4.31
CA ALA A 89 -19.30 -11.72 -4.78
C ALA A 89 -18.32 -11.00 -3.87
N VAL A 90 -17.26 -10.44 -4.45
CA VAL A 90 -16.23 -9.68 -3.74
C VAL A 90 -16.15 -8.27 -4.35
N LEU A 91 -16.24 -7.22 -3.54
CA LEU A 91 -16.25 -5.86 -4.05
C LEU A 91 -15.59 -4.84 -3.11
N ARG A 92 -15.27 -3.68 -3.69
CA ARG A 92 -14.78 -2.49 -2.96
C ARG A 92 -15.55 -1.24 -3.37
N ARG A 93 -15.77 -0.35 -2.42
CA ARG A 93 -16.45 0.93 -2.60
C ARG A 93 -15.69 2.05 -1.90
N GLY A 94 -15.78 3.26 -2.45
CA GLY A 94 -15.21 4.47 -1.87
C GLY A 94 -13.96 4.96 -2.62
N ILE A 95 -12.97 5.42 -1.88
CA ILE A 95 -11.69 5.96 -2.34
C ILE A 95 -10.52 4.97 -2.20
N GLY A 96 -10.74 3.82 -1.56
CA GLY A 96 -9.78 2.72 -1.49
C GLY A 96 -9.07 2.54 -0.14
N GLN A 97 -9.37 3.34 0.87
CA GLN A 97 -8.98 3.12 2.26
C GLN A 97 -9.17 1.66 2.73
N LYS A 98 -10.16 0.95 2.19
CA LYS A 98 -10.41 -0.48 2.44
C LYS A 98 -9.86 -1.33 1.29
N PRO A 99 -8.58 -1.75 1.37
CA PRO A 99 -8.01 -2.62 0.35
C PRO A 99 -8.65 -4.00 0.39
N LEU A 100 -8.70 -4.61 -0.79
CA LEU A 100 -9.08 -5.99 -0.97
C LEU A 100 -8.31 -6.53 -2.16
N TYR A 101 -7.65 -7.66 -1.95
CA TYR A 101 -6.84 -8.34 -2.94
C TYR A 101 -7.41 -9.73 -3.18
N MET A 102 -7.13 -10.27 -4.35
CA MET A 102 -7.65 -11.54 -4.82
C MET A 102 -6.58 -12.31 -5.57
N LEU A 103 -6.49 -13.61 -5.30
CA LEU A 103 -5.66 -14.58 -5.99
C LEU A 103 -6.56 -15.63 -6.61
N ASP A 104 -6.49 -15.77 -7.92
CA ASP A 104 -7.05 -16.91 -8.64
C ASP A 104 -6.10 -18.10 -8.46
N LEU A 105 -6.62 -19.23 -7.97
CA LEU A 105 -5.84 -20.44 -7.75
C LEU A 105 -5.54 -21.19 -9.06
N GLY A 106 -6.21 -20.82 -10.16
CA GLY A 106 -6.05 -21.44 -11.47
C GLY A 106 -6.23 -22.96 -11.42
N GLU A 107 -5.49 -23.67 -12.28
CA GLU A 107 -5.50 -25.14 -12.31
C GLU A 107 -4.85 -25.77 -11.06
N ALA A 108 -4.02 -25.03 -10.32
CA ALA A 108 -3.30 -25.57 -9.18
C ALA A 108 -4.21 -25.86 -7.97
N GLY A 109 -5.31 -25.11 -7.83
CA GLY A 109 -6.22 -25.22 -6.68
C GLY A 109 -7.71 -25.05 -6.97
N ASP A 110 -8.09 -24.71 -8.21
CA ASP A 110 -9.45 -24.40 -8.69
C ASP A 110 -10.30 -23.64 -7.66
N GLY A 111 -10.20 -22.31 -7.67
CA GLY A 111 -10.87 -21.47 -6.70
C GLY A 111 -10.27 -20.08 -6.60
N VAL A 112 -10.61 -19.39 -5.52
CA VAL A 112 -10.16 -18.02 -5.28
C VAL A 112 -9.86 -17.79 -3.80
N VAL A 113 -8.80 -17.04 -3.53
CA VAL A 113 -8.45 -16.54 -2.20
C VAL A 113 -8.52 -15.03 -2.22
N PHE A 114 -9.09 -14.40 -1.19
CA PHE A 114 -9.10 -12.95 -1.04
C PHE A 114 -8.71 -12.53 0.36
N CYS A 115 -8.11 -11.34 0.49
CA CYS A 115 -7.74 -10.77 1.79
C CYS A 115 -7.54 -9.26 1.69
N SER A 116 -7.80 -8.53 2.77
CA SER A 116 -7.47 -7.11 2.90
C SER A 116 -5.96 -6.82 2.93
N ILE A 117 -5.12 -7.83 3.15
CA ILE A 117 -3.65 -7.77 3.12
C ILE A 117 -3.16 -8.74 2.04
N PRO A 118 -2.29 -8.32 1.10
CA PRO A 118 -1.88 -9.17 -0.02
C PRO A 118 -0.83 -10.22 0.37
N THR A 119 -0.07 -10.02 1.46
CA THR A 119 1.05 -10.88 1.86
C THR A 119 0.70 -12.37 1.94
N PRO A 120 -0.42 -12.81 2.58
CA PRO A 120 -0.81 -14.22 2.58
C PRO A 120 -1.07 -14.77 1.18
N LEU A 121 -1.64 -13.95 0.28
CA LEU A 121 -1.94 -14.37 -1.09
C LEU A 121 -0.65 -14.56 -1.88
N THR A 122 0.35 -13.69 -1.69
CA THR A 122 1.66 -13.86 -2.32
C THR A 122 2.35 -15.14 -1.84
N LYS A 123 2.25 -15.47 -0.53
CA LYS A 123 2.77 -16.73 0.01
C LYS A 123 2.07 -17.95 -0.60
N ILE A 124 0.74 -17.94 -0.64
CA ILE A 124 -0.06 -19.02 -1.24
C ILE A 124 0.29 -19.18 -2.74
N ALA A 125 0.41 -18.08 -3.48
CA ALA A 125 0.82 -18.10 -4.88
C ALA A 125 2.20 -18.73 -5.06
N SER A 126 3.16 -18.37 -4.21
CA SER A 126 4.52 -18.95 -4.21
C SER A 126 4.50 -20.45 -3.89
N GLU A 127 3.71 -20.89 -2.91
CA GLU A 127 3.56 -22.31 -2.56
C GLU A 127 2.98 -23.14 -3.71
N LEU A 128 2.09 -22.54 -4.49
CA LEU A 128 1.48 -23.16 -5.67
C LEU A 128 2.36 -23.06 -6.92
N GLY A 129 3.54 -22.43 -6.84
CA GLY A 129 4.42 -22.22 -7.99
C GLY A 129 3.84 -21.27 -9.03
N LEU A 130 2.90 -20.40 -8.66
CA LEU A 130 2.32 -19.40 -9.56
C LEU A 130 3.34 -18.27 -9.77
N SER A 131 4.08 -18.32 -10.88
CA SER A 131 5.19 -17.40 -11.16
C SER A 131 4.72 -15.99 -11.52
N ASN A 132 5.40 -14.97 -10.97
CA ASN A 132 5.27 -13.59 -11.44
C ASN A 132 6.13 -13.36 -12.70
N THR A 133 5.53 -13.49 -13.88
CA THR A 133 6.24 -13.29 -15.16
C THR A 133 6.63 -11.83 -15.42
N GLN A 134 6.11 -10.88 -14.65
CA GLN A 134 6.28 -9.44 -14.84
C GLN A 134 7.08 -8.78 -13.71
N LEU A 135 7.76 -9.58 -12.88
CA LEU A 135 8.43 -9.10 -11.67
C LEU A 135 9.45 -7.99 -11.95
N CYS A 136 10.26 -8.13 -13.01
CA CYS A 136 11.21 -7.09 -13.38
C CYS A 136 10.52 -5.77 -13.73
N SER A 137 9.49 -5.81 -14.59
CA SER A 137 8.73 -4.61 -14.95
C SER A 137 8.07 -3.94 -13.74
N GLY A 138 7.57 -4.73 -12.78
CA GLY A 138 7.02 -4.22 -11.52
C GLY A 138 8.07 -3.57 -10.62
N VAL A 139 9.28 -4.14 -10.55
CA VAL A 139 10.43 -3.54 -9.83
C VAL A 139 10.86 -2.24 -10.51
N GLN A 140 11.04 -2.24 -11.82
CA GLN A 140 11.41 -1.04 -12.57
C GLN A 140 10.38 0.09 -12.40
N GLN A 141 9.08 -0.24 -12.46
CA GLN A 141 8.02 0.72 -12.22
C GLN A 141 8.03 1.24 -10.77
N TYR A 142 8.23 0.36 -9.79
CA TYR A 142 8.36 0.74 -8.40
C TYR A 142 9.54 1.68 -8.14
N LEU A 143 10.72 1.38 -8.69
CA LEU A 143 11.90 2.25 -8.57
C LEU A 143 11.67 3.60 -9.26
N GLN A 144 10.91 3.65 -10.35
CA GLN A 144 10.60 4.92 -11.01
C GLN A 144 9.58 5.75 -10.21
N LEU A 145 8.43 5.15 -9.88
CA LEU A 145 7.25 5.87 -9.41
C LEU A 145 7.08 5.85 -7.88
N GLY A 146 7.78 4.95 -7.19
CA GLY A 146 7.61 4.67 -5.77
C GLY A 146 6.42 3.78 -5.42
N PHE A 147 5.67 3.33 -6.44
CA PHE A 147 4.52 2.43 -6.37
C PHE A 147 4.34 1.72 -7.72
N VAL A 148 3.38 0.79 -7.80
CA VAL A 148 3.12 -0.02 -8.99
C VAL A 148 1.66 0.10 -9.41
N THR A 149 1.40 0.25 -10.72
CA THR A 149 0.06 0.40 -11.28
C THR A 149 -0.51 -0.95 -11.76
N GLY A 150 -1.83 -1.02 -11.96
CA GLY A 150 -2.53 -2.24 -12.31
C GLY A 150 -2.00 -2.92 -13.58
N GLY A 151 -1.77 -4.23 -13.52
CA GLY A 151 -1.23 -5.05 -14.61
C GLY A 151 0.16 -5.60 -14.29
N HIS A 152 1.12 -4.75 -13.97
CA HIS A 152 2.53 -5.10 -13.78
C HIS A 152 2.92 -5.19 -12.29
N SER A 153 2.07 -5.86 -11.50
CA SER A 153 2.16 -5.80 -10.04
C SER A 153 3.37 -6.56 -9.49
N LEU A 154 4.09 -5.95 -8.54
CA LEU A 154 4.99 -6.67 -7.62
C LEU A 154 4.26 -7.84 -6.91
N LEU A 155 2.94 -7.72 -6.78
CA LEU A 155 2.08 -8.73 -6.17
C LEU A 155 1.58 -9.79 -7.15
N SER A 156 1.80 -9.66 -8.47
CA SER A 156 1.30 -10.64 -9.46
C SER A 156 1.73 -12.07 -9.07
N PRO A 157 0.83 -13.08 -9.14
CA PRO A 157 -0.51 -13.06 -9.75
C PRO A 157 -1.63 -12.45 -8.89
N VAL A 158 -1.36 -11.98 -7.68
CA VAL A 158 -2.34 -11.31 -6.82
C VAL A 158 -2.79 -10.00 -7.45
N LYS A 159 -4.11 -9.81 -7.53
CA LYS A 159 -4.75 -8.63 -8.12
C LYS A 159 -5.48 -7.84 -7.05
N THR A 160 -5.43 -6.52 -7.16
CA THR A 160 -6.29 -5.63 -6.39
C THR A 160 -7.72 -5.73 -6.92
N VAL A 161 -8.70 -5.91 -6.05
CA VAL A 161 -10.12 -5.82 -6.43
C VAL A 161 -10.41 -4.37 -6.84
N PRO A 162 -11.07 -4.12 -7.99
CA PRO A 162 -11.36 -2.76 -8.43
C PRO A 162 -12.45 -2.12 -7.56
N ILE A 163 -12.40 -0.79 -7.46
CA ILE A 163 -13.45 0.01 -6.83
C ILE A 163 -14.62 0.12 -7.82
N ILE A 164 -15.81 -0.31 -7.43
CA ILE A 164 -16.98 -0.32 -8.32
C ILE A 164 -17.83 0.96 -8.23
N HIS A 165 -17.74 1.71 -7.12
CA HIS A 165 -18.49 2.94 -6.90
C HIS A 165 -17.63 3.93 -6.12
N GLU A 166 -17.33 5.08 -6.74
CA GLU A 166 -16.67 6.19 -6.05
C GLU A 166 -17.70 6.95 -5.21
N SER A 167 -17.45 7.06 -3.89
CA SER A 167 -18.23 7.94 -3.03
C SER A 167 -17.69 9.36 -3.13
N LYS A 168 -18.55 10.34 -3.41
CA LYS A 168 -18.13 11.73 -3.67
C LYS A 168 -17.71 12.51 -2.42
N THR A 169 -18.02 12.02 -1.22
CA THR A 169 -17.68 12.68 0.05
C THR A 169 -17.99 11.72 1.18
N GLN A 170 -17.01 11.39 2.02
CA GLN A 170 -17.28 10.66 3.24
C GLN A 170 -16.33 11.09 4.36
N HIS A 171 -16.91 11.46 5.50
CA HIS A 171 -16.18 11.56 6.75
C HIS A 171 -16.03 10.16 7.33
N CYS A 172 -14.94 9.47 7.00
CA CYS A 172 -14.61 8.25 7.74
C CYS A 172 -14.21 8.65 9.16
N LYS A 173 -14.90 8.05 10.14
CA LYS A 173 -14.46 8.02 11.54
C LYS A 173 -13.69 6.74 11.76
N LEU A 174 -12.37 6.85 11.87
CA LEU A 174 -11.52 5.71 12.18
C LEU A 174 -11.59 5.40 13.68
N VAL A 175 -12.16 4.24 14.01
CA VAL A 175 -12.07 3.72 15.39
C VAL A 175 -10.62 3.27 15.64
N PRO A 176 -9.90 3.84 16.62
CA PRO A 176 -8.53 3.48 16.89
C PRO A 176 -8.41 1.98 17.21
N SER A 177 -7.59 1.25 16.46
CA SER A 177 -7.13 -0.08 16.89
C SER A 177 -5.96 0.08 17.88
N THR A 178 -5.96 -0.73 18.93
CA THR A 178 -4.94 -0.73 19.99
C THR A 178 -3.63 -1.40 19.54
N ILE A 179 -2.98 -0.92 18.47
CA ILE A 179 -1.69 -1.48 18.01
C ILE A 179 -0.58 -1.03 18.96
N GLU A 180 0.17 -1.92 19.63
CA GLU A 180 1.33 -1.52 20.46
C GLU A 180 2.23 -0.54 19.72
N THR A 181 2.43 0.65 20.32
CA THR A 181 3.27 1.68 19.69
C THR A 181 4.73 1.28 19.86
N SER A 182 5.42 1.09 18.74
CA SER A 182 6.85 0.85 18.74
C SER A 182 7.63 2.06 19.27
N LYS A 183 8.88 1.82 19.71
CA LYS A 183 9.75 2.87 20.28
C LYS A 183 10.70 3.50 19.25
N SER A 184 10.75 3.01 18.01
CA SER A 184 11.79 3.41 17.05
C SER A 184 11.27 3.55 15.60
N PRO A 185 11.91 4.38 14.75
CA PRO A 185 11.50 4.53 13.35
C PRO A 185 11.55 3.23 12.55
N ALA A 186 12.54 2.38 12.83
CA ALA A 186 12.69 1.06 12.23
C ALA A 186 11.48 0.15 12.50
N ASP A 187 11.04 0.07 13.76
CA ASP A 187 9.90 -0.77 14.13
C ASP A 187 8.58 -0.22 13.55
N ASP A 188 8.46 1.11 13.44
CA ASP A 188 7.32 1.76 12.79
C ASP A 188 7.29 1.50 11.28
N LEU A 189 8.45 1.47 10.62
CA LEU A 189 8.56 1.10 9.21
C LEU A 189 8.12 -0.35 8.99
N LEU A 190 8.59 -1.29 9.83
CA LEU A 190 8.16 -2.69 9.79
C LEU A 190 6.66 -2.83 10.00
N SER A 191 6.10 -2.06 10.94
CA SER A 191 4.66 -2.02 11.21
C SER A 191 3.88 -1.47 10.02
N LEU A 192 4.35 -0.38 9.39
CA LEU A 192 3.74 0.20 8.18
C LEU A 192 3.73 -0.83 7.04
N LEU A 193 4.85 -1.49 6.80
CA LEU A 193 4.96 -2.53 5.79
C LEU A 193 4.02 -3.70 6.06
N ALA A 194 3.92 -4.17 7.31
CA ALA A 194 3.01 -5.24 7.68
C ALA A 194 1.53 -4.85 7.48
N GLN A 195 1.16 -3.60 7.80
CA GLN A 195 -0.20 -3.09 7.62
C GLN A 195 -0.56 -2.94 6.14
N LEU A 196 0.36 -2.43 5.32
CA LEU A 196 0.17 -2.21 3.88
C LEU A 196 0.25 -3.52 3.08
N GLY A 197 1.13 -4.43 3.49
CA GLY A 197 1.48 -5.68 2.80
C GLY A 197 2.18 -5.50 1.45
N GLN A 198 2.62 -4.27 1.14
CA GLN A 198 3.31 -3.92 -0.10
C GLN A 198 4.39 -2.87 0.18
N PRO A 199 5.44 -2.78 -0.65
CA PRO A 199 6.47 -1.78 -0.47
C PRO A 199 5.95 -0.40 -0.89
N PHE A 200 6.60 0.65 -0.39
CA PHE A 200 6.28 2.04 -0.71
C PHE A 200 7.56 2.87 -0.65
N ALA A 201 7.75 3.79 -1.59
CA ALA A 201 8.89 4.70 -1.56
C ALA A 201 8.58 6.04 -0.89
N ASP A 202 7.30 6.33 -0.62
CA ASP A 202 6.88 7.58 0.00
C ASP A 202 7.28 7.65 1.48
N THR A 203 8.37 8.35 1.74
CA THR A 203 8.93 8.58 3.08
C THR A 203 8.04 9.46 3.95
N THR A 204 7.09 10.20 3.36
CA THR A 204 6.13 11.00 4.12
C THR A 204 5.20 10.14 4.96
N LEU A 205 5.00 8.85 4.63
CA LEU A 205 4.18 7.94 5.44
C LEU A 205 4.79 7.68 6.81
N LEU A 206 6.10 7.40 6.87
CA LEU A 206 6.79 7.23 8.14
C LEU A 206 6.81 8.55 8.93
N SER A 207 7.05 9.67 8.24
CA SER A 207 6.95 11.01 8.83
C SER A 207 5.57 11.26 9.47
N LYS A 208 4.48 10.92 8.77
CA LYS A 208 3.10 11.08 9.25
C LYS A 208 2.83 10.27 10.52
N VAL A 209 3.34 9.04 10.64
CA VAL A 209 3.22 8.25 11.89
C VAL A 209 3.73 9.04 13.09
N TRP A 210 4.90 9.67 12.95
CA TRP A 210 5.56 10.39 14.04
C TRP A 210 4.86 11.71 14.35
N MET A 211 4.43 12.44 13.31
CA MET A 211 3.62 13.65 13.48
C MET A 211 2.31 13.36 14.23
N TYR A 212 1.62 12.31 13.82
CA TYR A 212 0.39 11.86 14.48
C TYR A 212 0.69 11.48 15.94
N ARG A 213 1.75 10.74 16.24
CA ARG A 213 2.11 10.44 17.63
C ARG A 213 2.34 11.68 18.48
N ALA A 214 3.09 12.66 17.97
CA ALA A 214 3.33 13.92 18.66
C ALA A 214 2.00 14.66 18.95
N ALA A 215 1.13 14.74 17.94
CA ALA A 215 -0.20 15.32 18.08
C ALA A 215 -1.06 14.66 19.15
N ARG A 216 -1.05 13.32 19.20
CA ARG A 216 -1.78 12.53 20.20
C ARG A 216 -1.31 12.86 21.62
N VAL A 217 0.01 12.97 21.82
CA VAL A 217 0.60 13.34 23.11
C VAL A 217 0.15 14.74 23.54
N ASN A 218 -0.04 15.64 22.57
CA ASN A 218 -0.50 17.01 22.80
C ASN A 218 -2.03 17.15 22.89
N GLY A 219 -2.81 16.08 22.68
CA GLY A 219 -4.27 16.11 22.69
C GLY A 219 -4.90 16.85 21.50
N GLU A 220 -4.18 16.99 20.38
CA GLU A 220 -4.67 17.70 19.20
C GLU A 220 -5.63 16.83 18.35
N GLN A 221 -6.69 17.43 17.80
CA GLN A 221 -7.54 16.82 16.78
C GLN A 221 -7.00 17.13 15.37
N TRP A 222 -7.00 16.12 14.49
CA TRP A 222 -6.40 16.20 13.16
C TRP A 222 -7.40 15.84 12.07
N CYS A 223 -7.46 16.68 11.03
CA CYS A 223 -8.22 16.48 9.80
C CYS A 223 -7.23 16.58 8.63
N ASP A 224 -7.23 15.60 7.72
CA ASP A 224 -6.37 15.57 6.52
C ASP A 224 -4.86 15.57 6.78
N GLY A 225 -4.46 15.07 7.95
CA GLY A 225 -3.06 15.13 8.36
C GLY A 225 -2.59 16.54 8.74
N ILE A 226 -3.49 17.40 9.24
CA ILE A 226 -3.18 18.75 9.74
C ILE A 226 -3.92 18.97 11.08
N PRO A 227 -3.33 19.66 12.07
CA PRO A 227 -4.06 20.10 13.26
C PRO A 227 -5.21 21.03 12.86
N ASP A 228 -6.41 20.84 13.42
CA ASP A 228 -7.62 21.64 13.12
C ASP A 228 -7.36 23.17 13.21
N ASN A 229 -6.50 23.57 14.15
CA ASN A 229 -6.09 24.96 14.38
C ASN A 229 -5.24 25.55 13.22
N ALA A 230 -4.43 24.72 12.56
CA ALA A 230 -3.53 25.13 11.46
C ALA A 230 -4.25 25.21 10.11
N GLN A 231 -5.36 24.48 9.92
CA GLN A 231 -6.20 24.57 8.72
C GLN A 231 -6.74 26.00 8.50
N ARG A 232 -7.07 26.74 9.56
CA ARG A 232 -7.57 28.13 9.47
C ARG A 232 -6.51 29.13 9.01
N LEU A 233 -5.25 28.94 9.40
CA LEU A 233 -4.16 29.85 9.03
C LEU A 233 -3.64 29.58 7.60
N ALA A 234 -3.59 28.31 7.20
CA ALA A 234 -3.08 27.91 5.89
C ALA A 234 -4.03 28.28 4.72
N LYS A 235 -5.36 28.31 4.94
CA LYS A 235 -6.34 28.75 3.93
C LYS A 235 -6.15 30.21 3.51
N THR A 236 -5.74 31.08 4.43
CA THR A 236 -5.59 32.53 4.17
C THR A 236 -4.27 32.87 3.48
N LEU A 237 -3.22 32.08 3.72
CA LEU A 237 -1.88 32.30 3.14
C LEU A 237 -1.68 31.65 1.75
N LYS A 238 -2.42 30.58 1.41
CA LYS A 238 -2.27 29.88 0.12
C LYS A 238 -2.83 30.65 -1.08
N LEU A 239 -3.97 31.34 -0.94
CA LEU A 239 -4.67 31.97 -2.06
C LEU A 239 -3.99 33.25 -2.58
N SER A 240 -3.36 34.01 -1.69
CA SER A 240 -2.63 35.24 -2.02
C SER A 240 -1.28 34.94 -2.67
N ARG A 241 -0.53 33.95 -2.14
CA ARG A 241 0.77 33.52 -2.68
C ARG A 241 0.65 32.82 -4.03
N TRP A 242 -0.43 32.07 -4.26
CA TRP A 242 -0.69 31.38 -5.53
C TRP A 242 -1.02 32.34 -6.68
N LYS A 243 -1.84 33.37 -6.42
CA LYS A 243 -2.12 34.42 -7.41
C LYS A 243 -0.88 35.27 -7.75
N GLN A 244 0.05 35.41 -6.81
CA GLN A 244 1.31 36.13 -6.98
C GLN A 244 2.37 35.31 -7.74
N MET A 245 2.37 33.98 -7.62
CA MET A 245 3.22 33.10 -8.42
C MET A 245 2.75 33.00 -9.87
N LEU A 246 1.43 32.82 -10.10
CA LEU A 246 0.88 32.67 -11.45
C LEU A 246 1.03 33.93 -12.32
N SER A 247 1.18 35.11 -11.73
CA SER A 247 1.41 36.36 -12.46
C SER A 247 2.87 36.57 -12.90
N GLN A 248 3.80 35.70 -12.48
CA GLN A 248 5.24 35.87 -12.73
C GLN A 248 5.85 34.90 -13.75
N PHE A 249 5.10 33.94 -14.30
CA PHE A 249 5.66 32.93 -15.23
C PHE A 249 5.00 32.96 -16.63
N PRO A 250 5.69 33.44 -17.67
CA PRO A 250 5.30 33.18 -19.05
C PRO A 250 5.83 31.81 -19.53
N LYS A 251 4.92 30.95 -19.98
CA LYS A 251 5.10 29.84 -20.97
C LYS A 251 6.19 28.77 -20.77
N GLN A 252 6.69 28.50 -19.56
CA GLN A 252 7.56 27.33 -19.30
C GLN A 252 7.17 26.57 -18.02
N ALA A 253 5.91 26.13 -17.92
CA ALA A 253 5.50 25.19 -16.89
C ALA A 253 5.84 23.76 -17.35
N GLN A 254 7.08 23.32 -17.12
CA GLN A 254 7.44 21.91 -17.15
C GLN A 254 7.58 21.39 -15.70
N ALA A 255 6.99 20.21 -15.47
CA ALA A 255 7.31 19.26 -14.40
C ALA A 255 7.07 19.61 -12.91
N LYS A 256 6.82 20.85 -12.46
CA LYS A 256 6.78 21.10 -11.00
C LYS A 256 5.47 20.85 -10.24
N ASP A 257 4.39 20.42 -10.90
CA ASP A 257 3.05 20.39 -10.30
C ASP A 257 2.55 19.00 -9.82
N TRP A 258 3.41 17.97 -9.85
CA TRP A 258 3.00 16.59 -9.55
C TRP A 258 2.97 16.23 -8.06
N SER A 259 3.65 16.99 -7.21
CA SER A 259 3.61 16.82 -5.75
C SER A 259 2.18 16.97 -5.19
N LYS A 260 1.32 17.73 -5.89
CA LYS A 260 -0.12 17.89 -5.58
C LYS A 260 -0.93 16.60 -5.67
N PHE A 261 -0.40 15.59 -6.36
CA PHE A 261 -1.07 14.30 -6.59
C PHE A 261 -0.51 13.17 -5.73
N GLY A 262 0.35 13.47 -4.75
CA GLY A 262 0.97 12.47 -3.86
C GLY A 262 2.02 11.60 -4.55
N ILE A 263 2.59 12.09 -5.64
CA ILE A 263 3.80 11.54 -6.24
C ILE A 263 4.96 12.21 -5.51
N ALA A 264 5.78 11.40 -4.82
CA ALA A 264 6.81 11.88 -3.88
C ALA A 264 7.76 12.91 -4.51
N SER A 265 8.02 12.80 -5.82
CA SER A 265 8.60 13.88 -6.63
C SER A 265 8.51 13.53 -8.13
N VAL A 266 8.61 14.52 -9.03
CA VAL A 266 8.78 14.24 -10.49
C VAL A 266 10.15 13.68 -10.80
N ASP A 267 11.12 13.95 -9.93
CA ASP A 267 12.37 13.22 -9.95
C ASP A 267 12.01 11.80 -9.49
N SER A 268 11.91 10.91 -10.48
CA SER A 268 11.86 9.48 -10.27
C SER A 268 12.83 9.11 -9.16
N VAL A 269 12.41 8.28 -8.20
CA VAL A 269 13.28 7.90 -7.06
C VAL A 269 14.66 7.47 -7.60
N PHE A 270 14.64 6.78 -8.74
CA PHE A 270 15.81 6.48 -9.56
C PHE A 270 15.64 7.01 -10.97
N ASP A 271 16.66 7.66 -11.53
CA ASP A 271 16.67 7.95 -12.97
C ASP A 271 16.73 6.64 -13.80
N PHE A 272 16.36 6.73 -15.09
CA PHE A 272 16.30 5.55 -15.96
C PHE A 272 17.63 4.80 -16.06
N ALA A 273 18.76 5.51 -16.14
CA ALA A 273 20.07 4.88 -16.26
C ALA A 273 20.43 4.11 -14.98
N MET A 274 20.06 4.63 -13.82
CA MET A 274 20.22 3.96 -12.54
C MET A 274 19.30 2.74 -12.42
N ILE A 275 18.05 2.81 -12.88
CA ILE A 275 17.14 1.65 -12.92
C ILE A 275 17.71 0.55 -13.82
N GLU A 276 18.21 0.89 -15.01
CA GLU A 276 18.81 -0.10 -15.92
C GLU A 276 20.07 -0.74 -15.31
N ARG A 277 20.91 0.06 -14.64
CA ARG A 277 22.09 -0.46 -13.91
C ARG A 277 21.70 -1.37 -12.75
N LEU A 278 20.72 -0.96 -11.93
CA LEU A 278 20.25 -1.75 -10.79
C LEU A 278 19.62 -3.06 -11.26
N THR A 279 18.86 -3.03 -12.35
CA THR A 279 18.11 -4.21 -12.79
C THR A 279 18.86 -5.09 -13.78
N GLY A 280 19.95 -4.59 -14.37
CA GLY A 280 20.68 -5.25 -15.45
C GLY A 280 19.84 -5.44 -16.72
N GLN A 281 18.67 -4.80 -16.80
CA GLN A 281 17.73 -4.91 -17.89
C GLN A 281 17.41 -3.53 -18.43
N ARG A 282 17.19 -3.44 -19.73
CA ARG A 282 16.71 -2.20 -20.35
C ARG A 282 15.39 -1.82 -19.70
N TYR A 283 15.18 -0.53 -19.52
CA TYR A 283 13.95 -0.04 -18.96
C TYR A 283 12.83 -0.24 -19.97
N GLU A 284 11.89 -1.12 -19.65
CA GLU A 284 10.76 -1.48 -20.51
C GLU A 284 9.48 -0.90 -19.92
N THR A 285 9.21 0.39 -20.11
CA THR A 285 7.87 0.90 -19.81
C THR A 285 6.91 0.72 -20.95
N HIS A 286 5.82 0.04 -20.64
CA HIS A 286 4.54 0.22 -21.33
C HIS A 286 3.78 1.45 -20.80
N PHE A 287 4.24 2.00 -19.67
CA PHE A 287 3.71 3.19 -19.02
C PHE A 287 4.56 4.43 -19.33
N CYS A 288 4.79 4.69 -20.62
CA CYS A 288 4.92 6.07 -21.06
C CYS A 288 3.48 6.48 -21.36
N PRO A 289 2.81 7.33 -20.56
CA PRO A 289 1.51 7.82 -20.97
C PRO A 289 1.68 8.35 -22.39
N MET A 290 0.93 7.83 -23.35
CA MET A 290 0.95 8.37 -24.71
C MET A 290 0.39 9.78 -24.59
N PHE A 291 1.29 10.77 -24.53
CA PHE A 291 1.00 12.15 -24.16
C PHE A 291 0.49 12.94 -25.37
N ASP A 292 -0.55 12.43 -26.01
CA ASP A 292 -1.28 13.17 -27.03
C ASP A 292 -2.33 14.04 -26.30
N GLY A 293 -2.40 15.33 -26.63
CA GLY A 293 -3.37 16.26 -26.03
C GLY A 293 -2.76 17.32 -25.10
N SER A 294 -3.61 18.13 -24.47
CA SER A 294 -3.17 19.20 -23.57
C SER A 294 -2.63 18.65 -22.24
N ILE A 295 -1.80 19.43 -21.53
CA ILE A 295 -1.27 19.05 -20.21
C ILE A 295 -2.40 18.67 -19.25
N GLU A 296 -3.55 19.35 -19.30
CA GLU A 296 -4.72 19.06 -18.49
C GLU A 296 -5.35 17.70 -18.84
N GLN A 297 -5.40 17.34 -20.13
CA GLN A 297 -5.88 16.03 -20.57
C GLN A 297 -4.92 14.91 -20.16
N GLN A 298 -3.62 15.18 -20.25
CA GLN A 298 -2.58 14.26 -19.82
C GLN A 298 -2.63 14.03 -18.30
N LEU A 299 -2.79 15.11 -17.52
CA LEU A 299 -2.99 15.04 -16.07
C LEU A 299 -4.27 14.32 -15.71
N ALA A 300 -5.39 14.59 -16.37
CA ALA A 300 -6.66 13.89 -16.12
C ALA A 300 -6.59 12.39 -16.49
N SER A 301 -5.88 12.06 -17.58
CA SER A 301 -5.65 10.67 -17.98
C SER A 301 -4.75 9.95 -16.98
N TYR A 302 -3.65 10.58 -16.56
CA TYR A 302 -2.76 10.06 -15.52
C TYR A 302 -3.49 9.91 -14.16
N ASP A 303 -4.27 10.91 -13.74
CA ASP A 303 -5.07 10.85 -12.51
C ASP A 303 -6.08 9.69 -12.57
N LYS A 304 -6.65 9.41 -13.74
CA LYS A 304 -7.58 8.29 -13.94
C LYS A 304 -6.88 6.92 -14.03
N THR A 305 -5.64 6.85 -14.50
CA THR A 305 -4.95 5.58 -14.84
C THR A 305 -3.86 5.19 -13.85
N VAL A 306 -3.24 6.17 -13.19
CA VAL A 306 -2.04 6.03 -12.35
C VAL A 306 -2.29 6.44 -10.92
N ARG A 307 -3.04 7.54 -10.69
CA ARG A 307 -3.45 7.84 -9.32
C ARG A 307 -4.47 6.78 -8.92
N VAL A 308 -4.06 5.95 -7.99
CA VAL A 308 -4.99 5.17 -7.20
C VAL A 308 -5.13 5.98 -5.90
N PRO A 309 -6.18 6.82 -5.72
CA PRO A 309 -6.50 7.45 -4.44
C PRO A 309 -6.32 6.47 -3.26
N ASP A 310 -6.61 5.21 -3.55
CA ASP A 310 -6.32 3.99 -2.82
C ASP A 310 -4.93 3.95 -2.16
N ALA A 311 -3.82 4.20 -2.87
CA ALA A 311 -2.47 4.08 -2.29
C ALA A 311 -2.20 5.12 -1.19
N ILE A 312 -2.54 6.38 -1.45
CA ILE A 312 -2.35 7.47 -0.49
C ILE A 312 -3.29 7.28 0.70
N ALA A 313 -4.56 7.00 0.44
CA ALA A 313 -5.56 6.82 1.49
C ALA A 313 -5.19 5.63 2.39
N ARG A 314 -4.77 4.49 1.82
CA ARG A 314 -4.25 3.34 2.59
C ARG A 314 -3.01 3.68 3.39
N GLY A 315 -2.09 4.44 2.81
CA GLY A 315 -0.87 4.89 3.50
C GLY A 315 -1.19 5.74 4.73
N MET A 316 -2.10 6.71 4.56
CA MET A 316 -2.56 7.56 5.65
C MET A 316 -3.31 6.76 6.72
N ASP A 317 -4.18 5.83 6.33
CA ASP A 317 -4.90 4.96 7.26
C ASP A 317 -3.95 4.05 8.05
N ALA A 318 -2.95 3.45 7.39
CA ALA A 318 -1.92 2.66 8.06
C ALA A 318 -1.12 3.52 9.04
N ALA A 319 -0.75 4.74 8.65
CA ALA A 319 -0.04 5.68 9.52
C ALA A 319 -0.88 6.08 10.75
N ALA A 320 -2.16 6.43 10.54
CA ALA A 320 -3.10 6.76 11.60
C ALA A 320 -3.34 5.58 12.55
N ALA A 321 -3.45 4.36 12.01
CA ALA A 321 -3.60 3.14 12.81
C ALA A 321 -2.39 2.90 13.73
N ILE A 322 -1.17 3.04 13.22
CA ILE A 322 0.07 2.87 14.01
C ILE A 322 0.23 3.98 15.04
N ALA A 323 -0.18 5.21 14.71
CA ALA A 323 -0.20 6.33 15.64
C ALA A 323 -1.38 6.29 16.64
N ARG A 324 -2.35 5.39 16.44
CA ARG A 324 -3.62 5.30 17.18
C ARG A 324 -4.39 6.63 17.22
N ILE A 325 -4.58 7.24 16.05
CA ILE A 325 -5.39 8.45 15.91
C ILE A 325 -6.61 8.16 15.06
N GLU A 326 -7.74 8.76 15.45
CA GLU A 326 -8.91 8.88 14.60
C GLU A 326 -8.64 9.99 13.58
N MET A 327 -8.68 9.64 12.30
CA MET A 327 -8.43 10.56 11.20
C MET A 327 -9.63 10.54 10.25
N SER A 328 -9.98 11.71 9.71
CA SER A 328 -10.88 11.86 8.57
C SER A 328 -10.06 12.34 7.38
N ILE A 329 -10.30 11.76 6.19
CA ILE A 329 -9.67 12.17 4.93
C ILE A 329 -10.72 12.86 4.06
N ASP A 330 -10.60 14.17 3.92
CA ASP A 330 -11.28 15.02 2.95
C ASP A 330 -10.38 15.17 1.70
N VAL A 331 -10.69 14.35 0.69
CA VAL A 331 -9.95 14.35 -0.58
C VAL A 331 -10.16 15.64 -1.39
N SER A 332 -11.08 16.52 -0.97
CA SER A 332 -11.36 17.78 -1.66
C SER A 332 -10.35 18.90 -1.33
N GLN A 333 -9.56 18.77 -0.26
CA GLN A 333 -8.57 19.78 0.11
C GLN A 333 -7.19 19.43 -0.45
N ALA A 334 -6.69 20.31 -1.32
CA ALA A 334 -5.40 20.14 -1.98
C ALA A 334 -4.23 20.11 -0.98
N SER A 335 -3.34 19.14 -1.22
CA SER A 335 -2.06 18.84 -0.56
C SER A 335 -1.43 20.01 0.20
N HIS A 336 -1.04 19.77 1.45
CA HIS A 336 -0.14 20.66 2.19
C HIS A 336 1.28 20.13 2.08
N GLU A 337 2.24 21.05 1.90
CA GLU A 337 3.66 20.75 2.04
C GLU A 337 3.90 20.30 3.48
N LEU A 338 4.21 19.02 3.65
CA LEU A 338 4.67 18.50 4.92
C LEU A 338 6.18 18.68 4.96
N ASN A 339 6.70 19.14 6.08
CA ASN A 339 8.13 19.07 6.35
C ASN A 339 8.48 17.58 6.44
N SER A 340 9.20 17.05 5.44
CA SER A 340 9.73 15.70 5.52
C SER A 340 10.67 15.61 6.73
N TYR A 341 10.59 14.50 7.47
CA TYR A 341 11.64 14.23 8.45
C TYR A 341 12.97 14.03 7.71
N PRO A 342 14.11 14.42 8.32
CA PRO A 342 15.40 14.37 7.66
C PRO A 342 15.88 12.92 7.57
N LEU A 343 15.40 12.18 6.56
CA LEU A 343 15.78 10.78 6.30
C LEU A 343 17.29 10.63 6.22
N SER A 344 17.98 11.57 5.59
CA SER A 344 19.43 11.56 5.48
C SER A 344 20.07 11.42 6.87
N LEU A 345 19.57 12.13 7.90
CA LEU A 345 20.09 11.96 9.28
C LEU A 345 19.79 10.58 9.89
N TRP A 346 18.68 9.95 9.50
CA TRP A 346 18.35 8.60 9.96
C TRP A 346 19.20 7.54 9.26
N PHE A 347 19.56 7.73 7.99
CA PHE A 347 20.39 6.81 7.24
C PHE A 347 21.89 7.09 7.37
N GLU A 348 22.32 8.27 7.82
CA GLU A 348 23.74 8.64 7.95
C GLU A 348 24.46 7.89 9.07
N SER A 349 23.75 7.50 10.13
CA SER A 349 24.37 6.81 11.28
C SER A 349 23.93 5.37 11.40
N SER A 350 24.89 4.44 11.38
CA SER A 350 24.67 3.04 11.76
C SER A 350 24.21 2.85 13.21
N GLN A 351 24.31 3.88 14.06
CA GLN A 351 23.77 3.87 15.43
C GLN A 351 22.28 4.27 15.48
N SER A 352 21.75 4.85 14.41
CA SER A 352 20.32 5.08 14.29
C SER A 352 19.62 3.73 14.05
N THR A 353 18.43 3.53 14.61
CA THR A 353 17.74 2.25 14.45
C THR A 353 17.35 1.99 12.98
N LEU A 354 17.05 3.05 12.22
CA LEU A 354 16.73 2.92 10.79
C LEU A 354 17.98 2.67 9.95
N GLY A 355 19.09 3.35 10.25
CA GLY A 355 20.38 3.11 9.59
C GLY A 355 20.91 1.70 9.85
N GLN A 356 20.76 1.21 11.08
CA GLN A 356 21.06 -0.18 11.43
C GLN A 356 20.16 -1.16 10.66
N LEU A 357 18.84 -0.96 10.67
CA LEU A 357 17.89 -1.80 9.92
C LEU A 357 18.23 -1.82 8.41
N ALA A 358 18.61 -0.67 7.87
CA ALA A 358 19.03 -0.52 6.48
C ALA A 358 20.29 -1.34 6.18
N GLY A 359 21.34 -1.20 7.00
CA GLY A 359 22.57 -1.97 6.85
C GLY A 359 22.32 -3.48 6.97
N ASP A 360 21.60 -3.91 8.01
CA ASP A 360 21.29 -5.32 8.26
C ASP A 360 20.46 -5.95 7.13
N THR A 361 19.57 -5.17 6.51
CA THR A 361 18.68 -5.66 5.45
C THR A 361 19.35 -5.60 4.08
N LEU A 362 19.82 -4.42 3.66
CA LEU A 362 20.33 -4.16 2.31
C LEU A 362 21.66 -4.87 2.03
N LEU A 363 22.49 -5.06 3.06
CA LEU A 363 23.78 -5.74 2.93
C LEU A 363 23.69 -7.25 3.21
N SER A 364 22.49 -7.76 3.48
CA SER A 364 22.30 -9.20 3.64
C SER A 364 22.46 -9.92 2.30
N ALA A 365 23.01 -11.15 2.33
CA ALA A 365 23.26 -11.94 1.12
C ALA A 365 22.00 -12.17 0.26
N ASN A 366 20.82 -12.13 0.87
CA ASN A 366 19.53 -12.42 0.23
C ASN A 366 18.57 -11.22 0.27
N ALA A 367 19.08 -9.99 0.40
CA ALA A 367 18.26 -8.77 0.53
C ALA A 367 17.18 -8.67 -0.55
N PHE A 368 17.51 -9.06 -1.77
CA PHE A 368 16.68 -8.94 -2.95
C PHE A 368 16.44 -10.29 -3.66
N SER A 369 16.39 -11.41 -2.93
CA SER A 369 16.25 -12.74 -3.54
C SER A 369 15.15 -12.79 -4.62
N ASP A 370 15.57 -13.21 -5.82
CA ASP A 370 14.80 -13.29 -7.08
C ASP A 370 14.29 -11.95 -7.66
N LEU A 371 14.62 -10.83 -7.03
CA LEU A 371 14.42 -9.52 -7.64
C LEU A 371 15.65 -9.19 -8.51
N PRO A 372 15.46 -8.55 -9.67
CA PRO A 372 16.56 -8.07 -10.49
C PRO A 372 17.10 -6.78 -9.86
N ILE A 373 17.88 -6.90 -8.79
CA ILE A 373 18.54 -5.77 -8.12
C ILE A 373 20.01 -6.14 -7.89
N ASP A 374 20.91 -5.30 -8.38
CA ASP A 374 22.36 -5.43 -8.16
C ASP A 374 22.72 -5.03 -6.73
N SER A 375 22.97 -6.03 -5.88
CA SER A 375 23.34 -5.83 -4.48
C SER A 375 24.67 -5.08 -4.29
N GLU A 376 25.63 -5.19 -5.21
CA GLU A 376 26.91 -4.48 -5.11
C GLU A 376 26.71 -2.98 -5.37
N LEU A 377 25.84 -2.64 -6.34
CA LEU A 377 25.46 -1.26 -6.57
C LEU A 377 24.72 -0.67 -5.37
N VAL A 378 23.77 -1.41 -4.78
CA VAL A 378 23.05 -0.98 -3.57
C VAL A 378 24.01 -0.76 -2.39
N LYS A 379 24.97 -1.67 -2.20
CA LYS A 379 26.01 -1.53 -1.19
C LYS A 379 26.86 -0.28 -1.42
N SER A 380 27.30 -0.03 -2.66
CA SER A 380 28.05 1.19 -2.99
C SER A 380 27.24 2.46 -2.70
N MET A 381 25.93 2.47 -2.99
CA MET A 381 25.06 3.60 -2.64
C MET A 381 24.94 3.78 -1.13
N PHE A 382 24.84 2.69 -0.38
CA PHE A 382 24.75 2.73 1.08
C PHE A 382 26.06 3.26 1.71
N ASP A 383 27.21 2.76 1.25
CA ASP A 383 28.53 3.18 1.72
C ASP A 383 28.78 4.68 1.42
N SER A 384 28.47 5.12 0.19
CA SER A 384 28.58 6.54 -0.21
C SER A 384 27.64 7.47 0.54
N HIS A 385 26.53 6.94 1.07
CA HIS A 385 25.63 7.72 1.92
C HIS A 385 26.15 7.84 3.35
N GLN A 386 26.63 6.74 3.92
CA GLN A 386 27.19 6.68 5.27
C GLN A 386 28.47 7.53 5.42
N ASP A 387 29.30 7.63 4.38
CA ASP A 387 30.52 8.44 4.40
C ASP A 387 30.28 9.92 4.06
N GLY A 388 29.05 10.30 3.70
CA GLY A 388 28.67 11.65 3.32
C GLY A 388 29.13 12.10 1.93
N SER A 389 29.64 11.20 1.10
CA SER A 389 30.07 11.52 -0.27
C SER A 389 28.89 11.77 -1.23
N ALA A 390 27.73 11.18 -0.97
CA ALA A 390 26.50 11.42 -1.73
C ALA A 390 25.24 11.25 -0.85
N ASP A 391 24.17 12.00 -1.16
CA ASP A 391 22.86 11.77 -0.53
C ASP A 391 22.05 10.77 -1.36
N HIS A 392 21.77 9.60 -0.78
CA HIS A 392 20.96 8.53 -1.38
C HIS A 392 19.77 8.14 -0.49
N ALA A 393 19.35 9.00 0.44
CA ALA A 393 18.39 8.63 1.48
C ALA A 393 17.04 8.13 0.91
N GLU A 394 16.49 8.80 -0.11
CA GLU A 394 15.23 8.42 -0.75
C GLU A 394 15.36 7.08 -1.51
N GLN A 395 16.47 6.90 -2.24
CA GLN A 395 16.76 5.65 -2.97
C GLN A 395 16.92 4.47 -2.01
N LEU A 396 17.72 4.66 -0.96
CA LEU A 396 17.96 3.64 0.05
C LEU A 396 16.69 3.30 0.81
N PHE A 397 15.82 4.28 1.08
CA PHE A 397 14.52 4.02 1.67
C PHE A 397 13.63 3.16 0.77
N ALA A 398 13.51 3.49 -0.52
CA ALA A 398 12.72 2.69 -1.46
C ALA A 398 13.26 1.25 -1.59
N LEU A 399 14.58 1.10 -1.69
CA LEU A 399 15.21 -0.22 -1.74
C LEU A 399 15.01 -0.99 -0.42
N LEU A 400 15.07 -0.32 0.72
CA LEU A 400 14.85 -0.92 2.04
C LEU A 400 13.42 -1.44 2.17
N THR A 401 12.42 -0.65 1.80
CA THR A 401 11.02 -1.09 1.89
C THR A 401 10.73 -2.23 0.92
N LEU A 402 11.34 -2.23 -0.27
CA LEU A 402 11.27 -3.33 -1.23
C LEU A 402 11.88 -4.63 -0.68
N ALA A 403 13.09 -4.55 -0.12
CA ALA A 403 13.78 -5.71 0.48
C ALA A 403 13.02 -6.28 1.68
N LEU A 404 12.56 -5.42 2.60
CA LEU A 404 11.77 -5.82 3.76
C LEU A 404 10.44 -6.47 3.36
N TRP A 405 9.74 -5.88 2.39
CA TRP A 405 8.52 -6.47 1.85
C TRP A 405 8.78 -7.84 1.23
N ARG A 406 9.82 -7.98 0.41
CA ARG A 406 10.17 -9.26 -0.23
C ARG A 406 10.44 -10.34 0.82
N LYS A 407 11.18 -10.00 1.89
CA LYS A 407 11.42 -10.88 3.03
C LYS A 407 10.13 -11.31 3.71
N GLN A 408 9.20 -10.39 3.96
CA GLN A 408 7.89 -10.71 4.55
C GLN A 408 7.01 -11.57 3.64
N ALA A 409 7.09 -11.37 2.33
CA ALA A 409 6.31 -12.09 1.33
C ALA A 409 6.83 -13.51 1.05
N LEU A 410 8.11 -13.78 1.29
CA LEU A 410 8.74 -15.09 1.05
C LEU A 410 9.06 -15.90 2.32
N ALA A 411 9.19 -15.27 3.49
CA ALA A 411 9.41 -15.97 4.76
C ALA A 411 8.17 -16.75 5.19
#